data_AF-A0A1D2TSE3-F1
#
_entry.id   AF-A0A1D2TSE3-F1
#
_cell.length_a   1.000
_cell.length_b   1.000
_cell.length_c   1.000
_cell.angle_alpha   90.00
_cell.angle_beta   90.00
_cell.angle_gamma   90.00
#
_symmetry.space_group_name_H-M   'P 1'
#
loop_
_entity.id
_entity.type
_entity.pdbx_description
1 polymer ?
#
loop_
_entity_poly.entity_id
_entity_poly.type
_entity_poly.pdbx_seq_one_letter_code
_entity_poly.pdbx_strand_id
1 'polypeptide(L)'
;MSYLKNNSFQDRASASLEAKKALLAKMKVKPTVTAPQDQPDRATVKAAELAELRAKREAERTERRRIQAEADAVRREIEAFNAETAELELRAAQKAARDARYAARKQRRK
;
A
#
# COMPACT_ATOMS: atom_id res chain seq x y z
N MET A 1 -30.97 14.02 60.07
CA MET A 1 -30.68 12.77 59.32
C MET A 1 -31.91 11.86 59.37
N SER A 2 -32.89 12.07 58.48
CA SER A 2 -34.14 11.29 58.43
C SER A 2 -34.06 10.30 57.27
N TYR A 3 -33.39 9.17 57.46
CA TYR A 3 -33.16 8.16 56.41
C TYR A 3 -34.14 6.97 56.45
N LEU A 4 -35.29 7.07 57.14
CA LEU A 4 -36.24 5.95 57.31
C LEU A 4 -37.68 6.24 56.86
N LYS A 5 -37.93 7.27 56.03
CA LYS A 5 -39.31 7.66 55.67
C LYS A 5 -40.03 6.73 54.67
N ASN A 6 -39.32 5.81 54.01
CA ASN A 6 -39.88 4.95 52.96
C ASN A 6 -39.59 3.46 53.23
N ASN A 7 -39.88 2.97 54.43
CA ASN A 7 -39.62 1.57 54.81
C ASN A 7 -40.86 0.85 55.35
N SER A 8 -42.05 1.32 54.97
CA SER A 8 -43.29 0.62 55.27
C SER A 8 -43.30 -0.74 54.57
N PHE A 9 -44.10 -1.67 55.08
CA PHE A 9 -44.26 -2.99 54.45
C PHE A 9 -44.79 -2.86 53.01
N GLN A 10 -45.68 -1.89 52.76
CA GLN A 10 -46.24 -1.63 51.44
C GLN A 10 -45.19 -1.13 50.46
N ASP A 11 -44.26 -0.26 50.89
CA ASP A 11 -43.16 0.25 50.06
C ASP A 11 -42.19 -0.88 49.68
N ARG A 12 -41.92 -1.81 50.60
CA ARG A 12 -41.07 -2.99 50.32
C ARG A 12 -41.76 -3.97 49.38
N ALA A 13 -43.06 -4.17 49.55
CA ALA A 13 -43.86 -5.03 48.68
C ALA A 13 -43.91 -4.48 47.26
N SER A 14 -44.19 -3.18 47.06
CA SER A 14 -44.20 -2.53 45.75
C SER A 14 -42.84 -2.57 45.07
N ALA A 15 -41.75 -2.25 45.79
CA ALA A 15 -40.40 -2.32 45.28
C ALA A 15 -40.01 -3.74 44.81
N SER A 16 -40.43 -4.77 45.54
CA SER A 16 -40.16 -6.17 45.15
C SER A 16 -40.90 -6.58 43.87
N LEU A 17 -42.13 -6.08 43.68
CA LEU A 17 -42.93 -6.33 42.48
C LEU A 17 -42.37 -5.59 41.27
N GLU A 18 -41.95 -4.34 41.45
CA GLU A 18 -41.28 -3.54 40.41
C GLU A 18 -39.95 -4.17 39.99
N ALA A 19 -39.15 -4.65 40.95
CA ALA A 19 -37.90 -5.36 40.67
C ALA A 19 -38.14 -6.65 39.86
N LYS A 20 -39.16 -7.44 40.23
CA LYS A 20 -39.56 -8.63 39.47
C LYS A 20 -40.01 -8.29 38.05
N LYS A 21 -40.82 -7.24 37.89
CA LYS A 21 -41.25 -6.74 36.57
C LYS A 21 -40.06 -6.28 35.72
N ALA A 22 -39.10 -5.58 36.31
CA ALA A 22 -37.89 -5.13 35.63
C ALA A 22 -36.99 -6.30 35.19
N LEU A 23 -36.84 -7.33 36.01
CA LEU A 23 -36.11 -8.54 35.65
C LEU A 23 -36.79 -9.31 34.51
N LEU A 24 -38.11 -9.48 34.57
CA LEU A 24 -38.87 -10.12 33.50
C LEU A 24 -38.77 -9.33 32.19
N ALA A 25 -38.78 -7.99 32.24
CA ALA A 25 -38.58 -7.16 31.06
C ALA A 25 -37.19 -7.38 30.41
N LYS A 26 -36.14 -7.62 31.21
CA LYS A 26 -34.79 -7.94 30.71
C LYS A 26 -34.66 -9.36 30.17
N MET A 27 -35.47 -10.30 30.65
CA MET A 27 -35.50 -11.68 30.18
C MET A 27 -36.32 -11.86 28.89
N LYS A 28 -37.13 -10.87 28.51
CA LYS A 28 -37.79 -10.88 27.19
C LYS A 28 -36.73 -10.79 26.10
N VAL A 29 -36.88 -11.65 25.08
CA VAL A 29 -36.01 -11.66 23.90
C VAL A 29 -36.06 -10.28 23.24
N LYS A 30 -34.89 -9.68 23.04
CA LYS A 30 -34.79 -8.43 22.28
C LYS A 30 -35.25 -8.71 20.84
N PRO A 31 -35.99 -7.77 20.20
CA PRO A 31 -36.38 -7.94 18.81
C PRO A 31 -35.13 -8.17 17.95
N THR A 32 -35.23 -9.10 17.01
CA THR A 32 -34.16 -9.41 16.05
C THR A 32 -33.79 -8.13 15.30
N VAL A 33 -32.54 -7.71 15.39
CA VAL A 33 -32.02 -6.60 14.61
C VAL A 33 -31.92 -7.08 13.16
N THR A 34 -32.89 -6.69 12.32
CA THR A 34 -32.81 -6.88 10.88
C THR A 34 -32.02 -5.73 10.26
N ALA A 35 -31.21 -6.02 9.25
CA ALA A 35 -30.55 -4.97 8.47
C ALA A 35 -31.60 -4.03 7.86
N PRO A 36 -31.33 -2.71 7.76
CA PRO A 36 -32.18 -1.79 7.00
C PRO A 36 -32.38 -2.31 5.56
N GLN A 37 -33.62 -2.33 5.09
CA GLN A 37 -33.98 -2.87 3.76
C GLN A 37 -33.35 -2.07 2.61
N ASP A 38 -33.01 -0.80 2.85
CA ASP A 38 -32.44 0.11 1.85
C ASP A 38 -30.91 0.05 1.75
N GLN A 39 -30.25 -0.92 2.40
CA GLN A 39 -28.81 -1.06 2.28
C GLN A 39 -28.44 -1.64 0.90
N PRO A 40 -27.50 -0.99 0.18
CA PRO A 40 -27.04 -1.52 -1.09
C PRO A 40 -26.41 -2.90 -0.85
N ASP A 41 -26.64 -3.81 -1.80
CA ASP A 41 -26.02 -5.12 -1.77
C ASP A 41 -24.48 -4.97 -1.65
N ARG A 42 -23.90 -5.65 -0.66
CA ARG A 42 -22.47 -5.57 -0.39
C ARG A 42 -21.65 -6.00 -1.60
N ALA A 43 -22.19 -6.87 -2.45
CA ALA A 43 -21.53 -7.28 -3.69
C ALA A 43 -21.40 -6.13 -4.69
N THR A 44 -22.43 -5.28 -4.84
CA THR A 44 -22.42 -4.16 -5.79
C THR A 44 -21.48 -3.06 -5.32
N VAL A 45 -21.46 -2.76 -4.01
CA VAL A 45 -20.52 -1.79 -3.41
C VAL A 45 -19.08 -2.25 -3.64
N LYS A 46 -18.76 -3.50 -3.34
CA LYS A 46 -17.41 -4.05 -3.57
C LYS A 46 -17.00 -4.03 -5.04
N ALA A 47 -17.92 -4.33 -5.96
CA ALA A 47 -17.65 -4.30 -7.38
C ALA A 47 -17.31 -2.88 -7.87
N ALA A 48 -18.04 -1.86 -7.37
CA ALA A 48 -17.77 -0.46 -7.68
C ALA A 48 -16.40 0.00 -7.13
N GLU A 49 -16.12 -0.26 -5.85
CA GLU A 49 -14.82 0.06 -5.23
C GLU A 49 -13.66 -0.58 -5.98
N LEU A 50 -13.84 -1.83 -6.40
CA LEU A 50 -12.79 -2.56 -7.10
C LEU A 50 -12.60 -2.06 -8.54
N ALA A 51 -13.66 -1.62 -9.21
CA ALA A 51 -13.57 -0.96 -10.52
C ALA A 51 -12.80 0.36 -10.43
N GLU A 52 -13.09 1.20 -9.43
CA GLU A 52 -12.35 2.45 -9.19
C GLU A 52 -10.86 2.19 -8.92
N LEU A 53 -10.56 1.17 -8.12
CA LEU A 53 -9.20 0.79 -7.79
C LEU A 53 -8.43 0.24 -9.00
N ARG A 54 -9.11 -0.50 -9.90
CA ARG A 54 -8.52 -0.91 -11.17
C ARG A 54 -8.22 0.30 -12.06
N ALA A 55 -9.15 1.23 -12.19
CA ALA A 55 -8.95 2.46 -12.98
C ALA A 55 -7.76 3.29 -12.45
N LYS A 56 -7.66 3.47 -11.13
CA LYS A 56 -6.52 4.16 -10.50
C LYS A 56 -5.18 3.46 -10.79
N ARG A 57 -5.14 2.13 -10.68
CA ARG A 57 -3.92 1.34 -10.98
C ARG A 57 -3.55 1.31 -12.45
N GLU A 58 -4.51 1.42 -13.35
CA GLU A 58 -4.23 1.51 -14.78
C GLU A 58 -3.60 2.86 -15.13
N ALA A 59 -4.16 3.96 -14.61
CA ALA A 59 -3.57 5.29 -14.75
C ALA A 59 -2.14 5.38 -14.17
N GLU A 60 -1.92 4.77 -13.00
CA GLU A 60 -0.57 4.73 -12.40
C GLU A 60 0.40 3.88 -13.25
N ARG A 61 -0.05 2.75 -13.79
CA ARG A 61 0.80 1.90 -14.65
C ARG A 61 1.17 2.57 -15.95
N THR A 62 0.28 3.36 -16.55
CA THR A 62 0.60 4.11 -17.78
C THR A 62 1.66 5.17 -17.53
N GLU A 63 1.56 5.91 -16.42
CA GLU A 63 2.57 6.92 -16.07
C GLU A 63 3.92 6.28 -15.72
N ARG A 64 3.92 5.20 -14.93
CA ARG A 64 5.16 4.45 -14.64
C ARG A 64 5.84 3.92 -15.91
N ARG A 65 5.06 3.42 -16.89
CA ARG A 65 5.61 2.96 -18.18
C ARG A 65 6.23 4.08 -18.99
N ARG A 66 5.66 5.29 -18.98
CA ARG A 66 6.24 6.46 -19.63
C ARG A 66 7.59 6.83 -19.02
N ILE A 67 7.62 6.96 -17.69
CA ILE A 67 8.84 7.29 -16.94
C ILE A 67 9.93 6.22 -17.16
N GLN A 68 9.56 4.94 -17.15
CA GLN A 68 10.51 3.85 -17.41
C GLN A 68 11.04 3.89 -18.85
N ALA A 69 10.18 4.13 -19.84
CA ALA A 69 10.61 4.23 -21.24
C ALA A 69 11.59 5.40 -21.45
N GLU A 70 11.35 6.54 -20.83
CA GLU A 70 12.27 7.69 -20.85
C GLU A 70 13.59 7.37 -20.17
N ALA A 71 13.55 6.76 -18.97
CA ALA A 71 14.76 6.35 -18.25
C ALA A 71 15.58 5.31 -19.02
N ASP A 72 14.93 4.35 -19.67
CA ASP A 72 15.60 3.32 -20.47
C ASP A 72 16.21 3.90 -21.75
N ALA A 73 15.58 4.91 -22.37
CA ALA A 73 16.15 5.62 -23.51
C ALA A 73 17.46 6.34 -23.11
N VAL A 74 17.43 7.09 -22.01
CA VAL A 74 18.61 7.79 -21.48
C VAL A 74 19.72 6.80 -21.12
N ARG A 75 19.38 5.65 -20.50
CA ARG A 75 20.36 4.61 -20.18
C ARG A 75 21.04 4.06 -21.42
N ARG A 76 20.29 3.78 -22.48
CA ARG A 76 20.85 3.29 -23.75
C ARG A 76 21.80 4.29 -24.39
N GLU A 77 21.49 5.58 -24.35
CA GLU A 77 22.39 6.63 -24.87
C GLU A 77 23.69 6.69 -24.07
N ILE A 78 23.60 6.64 -22.74
CA ILE A 78 24.77 6.61 -21.86
C ILE A 78 25.61 5.35 -22.10
N GLU A 79 24.97 4.19 -22.22
CA GLU A 79 25.65 2.92 -22.49
C GLU A 79 26.36 2.94 -23.85
N ALA A 80 25.73 3.48 -24.90
CA ALA A 80 26.34 3.62 -26.21
C ALA A 80 27.56 4.54 -26.16
N PHE A 81 27.43 5.70 -25.52
CA PHE A 81 28.54 6.63 -25.33
C PHE A 81 29.70 5.99 -24.54
N ASN A 82 29.40 5.27 -23.47
CA ASN A 82 30.41 4.58 -22.66
C ASN A 82 31.10 3.45 -23.42
N ALA A 83 30.38 2.74 -24.30
CA ALA A 83 30.97 1.72 -25.14
C ALA A 83 31.95 2.34 -26.16
N GLU A 84 31.57 3.45 -26.79
CA GLU A 84 32.44 4.18 -27.73
C GLU A 84 33.69 4.71 -27.04
N THR A 85 33.56 5.30 -25.85
CA THR A 85 34.72 5.80 -25.09
C THR A 85 35.65 4.66 -24.66
N ALA A 86 35.09 3.55 -24.16
CA ALA A 86 35.87 2.37 -23.80
C ALA A 86 36.63 1.78 -25.00
N GLU A 87 36.03 1.75 -26.19
CA GLU A 87 36.71 1.32 -27.40
C GLU A 87 37.87 2.23 -27.79
N LEU A 88 37.67 3.56 -27.70
CA LEU A 88 38.72 4.53 -28.00
C LEU A 88 39.88 4.42 -27.03
N GLU A 89 39.59 4.29 -25.73
CA GLU A 89 40.59 4.07 -24.69
C GLU A 89 41.38 2.78 -24.92
N LEU A 90 40.70 1.69 -25.27
CA LEU A 90 41.34 0.41 -25.59
C LEU A 90 42.27 0.55 -26.80
N ARG A 91 41.83 1.21 -27.87
CA ARG A 91 42.65 1.43 -29.07
C ARG A 91 43.86 2.31 -28.76
N ALA A 92 43.69 3.35 -27.95
CA ALA A 92 44.78 4.21 -27.49
C ALA A 92 45.80 3.42 -26.66
N ALA A 93 45.35 2.59 -25.72
CA ALA A 93 46.21 1.73 -24.90
C ALA A 93 46.98 0.72 -25.76
N GLN A 94 46.33 0.08 -26.74
CA GLN A 94 46.98 -0.85 -27.66
C GLN A 94 48.05 -0.16 -28.51
N LYS A 95 47.77 1.06 -29.00
CA LYS A 95 48.75 1.85 -29.76
C LYS A 95 49.95 2.22 -28.88
N ALA A 96 49.71 2.74 -27.67
CA ALA A 96 50.78 3.06 -26.73
C ALA A 96 51.65 1.84 -26.41
N ALA A 97 51.04 0.67 -26.17
CA ALA A 97 51.78 -0.57 -25.94
C ALA A 97 52.61 -0.99 -27.15
N ARG A 98 52.07 -0.84 -28.37
CA ARG A 98 52.79 -1.14 -29.62
C ARG A 98 53.97 -0.20 -29.82
N ASP A 99 53.76 1.10 -29.61
CA ASP A 99 54.81 2.12 -29.77
C ASP A 99 55.92 1.92 -28.74
N ALA A 100 55.59 1.56 -27.49
CA ALA A 100 56.57 1.20 -26.47
C ALA A 100 57.41 -0.03 -26.87
N ARG A 101 56.77 -1.07 -27.44
CA ARG A 101 57.48 -2.26 -27.96
C ARG A 101 58.43 -1.91 -29.11
N TYR A 102 57.99 -1.07 -30.04
CA TYR A 102 58.83 -0.62 -31.16
C TYR A 102 60.01 0.22 -30.68
N ALA A 103 59.79 1.13 -29.74
CA ALA A 103 60.86 1.92 -29.12
C ALA A 103 61.91 1.02 -28.45
N ALA A 104 61.47 0.05 -27.65
CA ALA A 104 62.37 -0.91 -27.00
C ALA A 104 63.15 -1.76 -28.02
N ARG A 105 62.50 -2.24 -29.10
CA ARG A 105 63.18 -2.99 -30.17
C ARG A 105 64.21 -2.14 -30.91
N LYS A 106 63.89 -0.87 -31.19
CA LYS A 106 64.81 0.07 -31.85
C LYS A 106 66.03 0.35 -30.98
N GLN A 107 65.84 0.52 -29.67
CA GLN A 107 66.94 0.68 -28.71
C GLN A 107 67.86 -0.54 -28.66
N ARG A 108 67.33 -1.77 -28.76
CA ARG A 108 68.15 -3.00 -28.81
C ARG A 108 68.92 -3.23 -30.12
N ARG A 109 68.48 -2.60 -31.22
CA ARG A 109 69.12 -2.72 -32.54
C ARG A 109 70.17 -1.64 -32.80
N LYS A 110 70.24 -0.63 -31.94
CA LYS A 110 71.23 0.43 -31.95
C LYS A 110 72.38 0.03 -31.05
#